data_AF-A0A5A8CE26-F1
#
_entry.id   AF-A0A5A8CE26-F1
#
_cell.length_a   1.000
_cell.length_b   1.000
_cell.length_c   1.000
_cell.angle_alpha   90.00
_cell.angle_beta   90.00
_cell.angle_gamma   90.00
#
_symmetry.space_group_name_H-M   'P 1'
#
loop_
_entity.id
_entity.type
_entity.pdbx_description
1 polymer ?
#
loop_
_entity_poly.entity_id
_entity_poly.type
_entity_poly.pdbx_seq_one_letter_code
_entity_poly.pdbx_strand_id
1 'polypeptide(L)'
;MPRLQWAVVAVVAAVAVSQAGAQVCRATGVPPAKPVPSLQNCYFFNSLSCCVAGHDDVIGEYLKALVPDTCVAEYPQLARLFCAACSPDQPKVVFSVNGTLELRLCQSYAMRLFTTPNQYSSCGLKIKQADASTFVVLPGIIEPGGTKSLVSVEAFVNWNGPLNDYPFRPPMLRDMRFIVAPDGTDCFTDAGSAAAVSAAALLLAGLASVSLRRSG
;
A
#
# COMPACT_ATOMS: atom_id res chain seq x y z
N MET A 1 42.89 52.72 13.21
CA MET A 1 41.95 52.19 12.20
C MET A 1 42.35 50.76 11.84
N PRO A 2 41.69 49.70 12.35
CA PRO A 2 41.82 48.36 11.81
C PRO A 2 40.60 48.00 10.96
N ARG A 3 40.85 47.40 9.80
CA ARG A 3 39.85 47.02 8.79
C ARG A 3 39.10 45.75 9.24
N LEU A 4 37.78 45.85 9.31
CA LEU A 4 36.84 44.73 9.33
C LEU A 4 37.05 43.85 8.09
N GLN A 5 37.32 42.56 8.28
CA GLN A 5 37.13 41.54 7.25
C GLN A 5 36.08 40.55 7.75
N TRP A 6 34.86 40.68 7.23
CA TRP A 6 33.80 39.69 7.43
C TRP A 6 33.89 38.66 6.31
N ALA A 7 34.23 37.42 6.66
CA ALA A 7 34.12 36.29 5.75
C ALA A 7 32.65 35.88 5.65
N VAL A 8 32.01 36.19 4.53
CA VAL A 8 30.67 35.67 4.18
C VAL A 8 30.87 34.26 3.65
N VAL A 9 30.65 33.26 4.50
CA VAL A 9 30.60 31.85 4.09
C VAL A 9 29.22 31.60 3.50
N ALA A 10 29.13 31.61 2.17
CA ALA A 10 27.93 31.20 1.45
C ALA A 10 27.82 29.66 1.51
N VAL A 11 26.92 29.17 2.37
CA VAL A 11 26.53 27.75 2.37
C VAL A 11 25.65 27.52 1.15
N VAL A 12 26.23 26.99 0.08
CA VAL A 12 25.48 26.52 -1.09
C VAL A 12 24.77 25.23 -0.68
N ALA A 13 23.49 25.33 -0.32
CA ALA A 13 22.64 24.16 -0.18
C ALA A 13 22.49 23.51 -1.56
N ALA A 14 23.16 22.37 -1.76
CA ALA A 14 22.96 21.54 -2.92
C ALA A 14 21.53 20.98 -2.87
N VAL A 15 20.62 21.60 -3.60
CA VAL A 15 19.29 21.03 -3.86
C VAL A 15 19.51 19.84 -4.77
N ALA A 16 19.54 18.63 -4.19
CA ALA A 16 19.46 17.39 -4.96
C ALA A 16 18.07 17.34 -5.61
N VAL A 17 17.99 17.78 -6.87
CA VAL A 17 16.83 17.55 -7.72
C VAL A 17 16.84 16.07 -8.08
N SER A 18 16.13 15.25 -7.30
CA SER A 18 15.86 13.87 -7.66
C SER A 18 15.07 13.85 -8.98
N GLN A 19 15.67 13.30 -10.04
CA GLN A 19 15.01 13.12 -11.33
C GLN A 19 13.79 12.19 -11.19
N ALA A 20 12.60 12.77 -11.11
CA ALA A 20 11.35 12.05 -11.32
C ALA A 20 11.15 11.83 -12.81
N GLY A 21 11.72 10.76 -13.37
CA GLY A 21 11.20 10.21 -14.63
C GLY A 21 9.71 9.95 -14.44
N ALA A 22 8.87 10.44 -15.36
CA ALA A 22 7.41 10.36 -15.26
C ALA A 22 6.99 8.94 -14.88
N GLN A 23 6.51 8.76 -13.67
CA GLN A 23 6.28 7.44 -13.12
C GLN A 23 5.01 6.87 -13.76
N VAL A 24 5.17 5.83 -14.57
CA VAL A 24 4.11 5.26 -15.40
C VAL A 24 3.31 4.20 -14.62
N CYS A 25 1.98 4.24 -14.74
CA CYS A 25 1.08 3.28 -14.13
C CYS A 25 1.21 1.89 -14.74
N ARG A 26 1.24 0.86 -13.89
CA ARG A 26 1.31 -0.54 -14.35
C ARG A 26 0.09 -0.94 -15.17
N ALA A 27 -1.09 -0.59 -14.69
CA ALA A 27 -2.34 -1.05 -15.28
C ALA A 27 -2.59 -0.47 -16.69
N THR A 28 -2.15 0.77 -16.94
CA THR A 28 -2.48 1.51 -18.16
C THR A 28 -1.28 1.83 -19.05
N GLY A 29 -0.05 1.74 -18.53
CA GLY A 29 1.15 2.14 -19.28
C GLY A 29 1.26 3.65 -19.52
N VAL A 30 0.44 4.48 -18.85
CA VAL A 30 0.48 5.95 -18.93
C VAL A 30 0.56 6.58 -17.52
N PRO A 31 0.91 7.87 -17.39
CA PRO A 31 0.88 8.55 -16.09
C PRO A 31 -0.52 8.57 -15.47
N PRO A 32 -0.63 8.72 -14.13
CA PRO A 32 -1.93 8.85 -13.47
C PRO A 32 -2.75 10.00 -14.06
N ALA A 33 -4.03 9.76 -14.28
CA ALA A 33 -4.96 10.73 -14.81
C ALA A 33 -6.30 10.66 -14.07
N LYS A 34 -7.11 11.71 -14.16
CA LYS A 34 -8.46 11.68 -13.61
C LYS A 34 -9.29 10.62 -14.37
N PRO A 35 -9.86 9.62 -13.70
CA PRO A 35 -10.62 8.57 -14.37
C PRO A 35 -11.92 9.12 -14.97
N VAL A 36 -12.30 8.60 -16.14
CA VAL A 36 -13.56 8.92 -16.82
C VAL A 36 -14.18 7.62 -17.34
N PRO A 37 -15.39 7.23 -16.91
CA PRO A 37 -16.16 7.82 -15.79
C PRO A 37 -15.46 7.61 -14.43
N SER A 38 -16.01 8.19 -13.37
CA SER A 38 -15.54 7.98 -12.00
C SER A 38 -15.59 6.49 -11.62
N LEU A 39 -14.53 6.03 -10.94
CA LEU A 39 -14.41 4.70 -10.36
C LEU A 39 -15.44 4.51 -9.24
N GLN A 40 -16.02 3.32 -9.18
CA GLN A 40 -17.04 2.92 -8.21
C GLN A 40 -16.43 2.12 -7.05
N ASN A 41 -15.57 1.13 -7.34
CA ASN A 41 -14.98 0.27 -6.30
C ASN A 41 -13.76 0.94 -5.65
N CYS A 42 -12.93 1.59 -6.45
CA CYS A 42 -11.72 2.32 -6.08
C CYS A 42 -11.96 3.84 -6.04
N TYR A 43 -13.15 4.25 -5.59
CA TYR A 43 -13.62 5.65 -5.60
C TYR A 43 -12.69 6.63 -4.87
N PHE A 44 -11.86 6.12 -3.95
CA PHE A 44 -10.83 6.89 -3.24
C PHE A 44 -9.83 7.60 -4.16
N PHE A 45 -9.68 7.12 -5.40
CA PHE A 45 -8.73 7.62 -6.39
C PHE A 45 -9.41 8.43 -7.53
N ASN A 46 -10.64 8.88 -7.33
CA ASN A 46 -11.38 9.65 -8.35
C ASN A 46 -10.80 11.04 -8.66
N SER A 47 -9.94 11.58 -7.80
CA SER A 47 -9.21 12.82 -8.08
C SER A 47 -8.05 12.61 -9.06
N LEU A 48 -7.37 11.47 -8.98
CA LEU A 48 -6.23 11.07 -9.80
C LEU A 48 -5.98 9.56 -9.63
N SER A 49 -5.90 8.79 -10.72
CA SER A 49 -5.79 7.34 -10.67
C SER A 49 -4.86 6.76 -11.72
N CYS A 50 -4.29 5.60 -11.39
CA CYS A 50 -3.62 4.71 -12.35
C CYS A 50 -4.56 3.72 -13.07
N CYS A 51 -5.86 3.76 -12.78
CA CYS A 51 -6.86 2.89 -13.39
C CYS A 51 -7.86 3.66 -14.24
N VAL A 52 -8.48 2.92 -15.16
CA VAL A 52 -9.70 3.32 -15.86
C VAL A 52 -10.89 2.53 -15.30
N ALA A 53 -12.12 2.94 -15.64
CA ALA A 53 -13.33 2.30 -15.14
C ALA A 53 -13.39 0.77 -15.40
N GLY A 54 -12.86 0.29 -16.53
CA GLY A 54 -12.79 -1.16 -16.80
C GLY A 54 -11.90 -1.94 -15.82
N HIS A 55 -10.77 -1.36 -15.38
CA HIS A 55 -9.93 -1.97 -14.35
C HIS A 55 -10.63 -2.00 -12.99
N ASP A 56 -11.38 -0.94 -12.68
CA ASP A 56 -12.16 -0.83 -11.46
C ASP A 56 -13.30 -1.85 -11.39
N ASP A 57 -13.95 -2.13 -12.52
CA ASP A 57 -14.99 -3.15 -12.63
C ASP A 57 -14.43 -4.54 -12.33
N VAL A 58 -13.31 -4.90 -12.97
CA VAL A 58 -12.60 -6.16 -12.71
C VAL A 58 -12.15 -6.26 -11.25
N ILE A 59 -11.65 -5.17 -10.64
CA ILE A 59 -11.32 -5.16 -9.20
C ILE A 59 -12.55 -5.46 -8.35
N GLY A 60 -13.69 -4.85 -8.69
CA GLY A 60 -14.97 -5.09 -8.04
C GLY A 60 -15.36 -6.57 -8.08
N GLU A 61 -15.32 -7.19 -9.26
CA GLU A 61 -15.63 -8.62 -9.42
C GLU A 61 -14.76 -9.51 -8.52
N TYR A 62 -13.45 -9.23 -8.46
CA TYR A 62 -12.54 -9.99 -7.61
C TYR A 62 -12.81 -9.78 -6.12
N LEU A 63 -13.07 -8.54 -5.69
CA LEU A 63 -13.43 -8.26 -4.29
C LEU A 63 -14.71 -9.00 -3.87
N LYS A 64 -15.74 -9.00 -4.73
CA LYS A 64 -17.01 -9.72 -4.52
C LYS A 64 -16.84 -11.23 -4.50
N ALA A 65 -15.85 -11.76 -5.22
CA ALA A 65 -15.49 -13.17 -5.14
C ALA A 65 -14.92 -13.54 -3.77
N LEU A 66 -14.21 -12.63 -3.10
CA LEU A 66 -13.57 -12.85 -1.80
C LEU A 66 -14.47 -12.54 -0.61
N VAL A 67 -15.28 -11.49 -0.68
CA VAL A 67 -16.13 -11.03 0.42
C VAL A 67 -17.54 -10.79 -0.12
N PRO A 68 -18.62 -11.09 0.63
CA PRO A 68 -19.97 -10.69 0.22
C PRO A 68 -20.06 -9.18 -0.09
N ASP A 69 -20.84 -8.79 -1.11
CA ASP A 69 -20.98 -7.39 -1.54
C ASP A 69 -21.35 -6.44 -0.37
N THR A 70 -22.22 -6.89 0.53
CA THR A 70 -22.67 -6.14 1.71
C THR A 70 -21.57 -5.89 2.75
N CYS A 71 -20.43 -6.56 2.60
CA CYS A 71 -19.35 -6.64 3.58
C CYS A 71 -18.05 -5.99 3.10
N VAL A 72 -17.97 -5.53 1.86
CA VAL A 72 -16.76 -4.86 1.34
C VAL A 72 -16.42 -3.62 2.18
N ALA A 73 -17.44 -2.88 2.64
CA ALA A 73 -17.28 -1.71 3.49
C ALA A 73 -16.69 -2.02 4.89
N GLU A 74 -16.84 -3.25 5.38
CA GLU A 74 -16.28 -3.70 6.67
C GLU A 74 -14.76 -3.92 6.58
N TYR A 75 -14.22 -4.09 5.37
CA TYR A 75 -12.80 -4.37 5.14
C TYR A 75 -12.16 -3.31 4.24
N PRO A 76 -12.15 -2.02 4.65
CA PRO A 76 -11.62 -0.93 3.83
C PRO A 76 -10.14 -1.14 3.48
N GLN A 77 -9.37 -1.82 4.34
CA GLN A 77 -7.96 -2.09 4.08
C GLN A 77 -7.74 -3.14 2.99
N LEU A 78 -8.60 -4.17 2.94
CA LEU A 78 -8.61 -5.13 1.86
C LEU A 78 -9.04 -4.45 0.55
N ALA A 79 -10.08 -3.63 0.58
CA ALA A 79 -10.51 -2.85 -0.59
C ALA A 79 -9.38 -1.93 -1.10
N ARG A 80 -8.68 -1.23 -0.19
CA ARG A 80 -7.50 -0.41 -0.52
C ARG A 80 -6.37 -1.22 -1.16
N LEU A 81 -6.12 -2.45 -0.69
CA LEU A 81 -5.10 -3.33 -1.27
C LEU A 81 -5.45 -3.67 -2.71
N PHE A 82 -6.71 -4.08 -2.95
CA PHE A 82 -7.25 -4.36 -4.28
C PHE A 82 -7.21 -3.16 -5.21
N CYS A 83 -7.37 -1.97 -4.64
CA CYS A 83 -7.24 -0.72 -5.37
C CYS A 83 -5.80 -0.19 -5.48
N ALA A 84 -4.77 -0.92 -5.00
CA ALA A 84 -3.38 -0.47 -5.06
C ALA A 84 -2.91 -0.20 -6.50
N ALA A 85 -3.40 -0.97 -7.47
CA ALA A 85 -3.14 -0.74 -8.90
C ALA A 85 -3.64 0.61 -9.41
N CYS A 86 -4.67 1.17 -8.74
CA CYS A 86 -5.33 2.41 -9.10
C CYS A 86 -4.78 3.62 -8.35
N SER A 87 -3.91 3.40 -7.37
CA SER A 87 -3.27 4.48 -6.64
C SER A 87 -2.41 5.33 -7.60
N PRO A 88 -2.51 6.67 -7.56
CA PRO A 88 -1.64 7.54 -8.36
C PRO A 88 -0.17 7.43 -7.94
N ASP A 89 0.10 6.91 -6.74
CA ASP A 89 1.45 6.67 -6.23
C ASP A 89 1.97 5.26 -6.54
N GLN A 90 1.15 4.37 -7.11
CA GLN A 90 1.57 3.00 -7.47
C GLN A 90 2.92 2.96 -8.20
N PRO A 91 3.21 3.85 -9.15
CA PRO A 91 4.49 3.85 -9.85
C PRO A 91 5.72 4.07 -8.95
N LYS A 92 5.56 4.81 -7.83
CA LYS A 92 6.66 5.13 -6.88
C LYS A 92 7.00 3.98 -5.94
N VAL A 93 6.06 3.05 -5.77
CA VAL A 93 6.13 1.97 -4.77
C VAL A 93 6.25 0.59 -5.42
N VAL A 94 6.41 0.55 -6.75
CA VAL A 94 6.73 -0.64 -7.52
C VAL A 94 8.18 -0.61 -7.98
N PHE A 95 8.89 -1.70 -7.73
CA PHE A 95 10.32 -1.83 -8.00
C PHE A 95 10.59 -3.05 -8.86
N SER A 96 11.62 -2.97 -9.70
CA SER A 96 12.17 -4.13 -10.39
C SER A 96 13.45 -4.57 -9.68
N VAL A 97 13.40 -5.71 -8.99
CA VAL A 97 14.53 -6.28 -8.25
C VAL A 97 14.91 -7.60 -8.90
N ASN A 98 16.11 -7.67 -9.49
CA ASN A 98 16.62 -8.87 -10.18
C ASN A 98 15.64 -9.43 -11.24
N GLY A 99 14.95 -8.56 -11.98
CA GLY A 99 13.96 -8.94 -12.99
C GLY A 99 12.59 -9.36 -12.44
N THR A 100 12.39 -9.33 -11.13
CA THR A 100 11.09 -9.55 -10.49
C THR A 100 10.46 -8.20 -10.12
N LEU A 101 9.17 -8.02 -10.46
CA LEU A 101 8.42 -6.85 -10.04
C LEU A 101 7.92 -7.02 -8.61
N GLU A 102 8.13 -6.00 -7.79
CA GLU A 102 7.78 -5.98 -6.39
C GLU A 102 6.91 -4.76 -6.06
N LEU A 103 5.79 -4.97 -5.38
CA LEU A 103 5.03 -3.91 -4.72
C LEU A 103 5.44 -3.88 -3.25
N ARG A 104 5.93 -2.73 -2.77
CA ARG A 104 6.22 -2.56 -1.34
C ARG A 104 4.97 -2.11 -0.59
N LEU A 105 4.62 -2.82 0.49
CA LEU A 105 3.58 -2.44 1.44
C LEU A 105 4.24 -1.89 2.70
N CYS A 106 3.75 -0.77 3.21
CA CYS A 106 4.25 -0.22 4.46
C CYS A 106 3.91 -1.17 5.62
N GLN A 107 4.86 -1.41 6.53
CA GLN A 107 4.71 -2.36 7.62
C GLN A 107 3.45 -2.10 8.46
N SER A 108 3.18 -0.83 8.80
CA SER A 108 1.97 -0.47 9.55
C SER A 108 0.69 -0.81 8.79
N TYR A 109 0.66 -0.61 7.48
CA TYR A 109 -0.48 -0.95 6.63
C TYR A 109 -0.64 -2.45 6.46
N ALA A 110 0.46 -3.15 6.20
CA ALA A 110 0.53 -4.60 6.11
C ALA A 110 -0.07 -5.24 7.38
N MET A 111 0.35 -4.77 8.56
CA MET A 111 -0.21 -5.26 9.82
C MET A 111 -1.73 -5.03 9.91
N ARG A 112 -2.25 -3.89 9.42
CA ARG A 112 -3.71 -3.63 9.38
C ARG A 112 -4.48 -4.51 8.38
N LEU A 113 -3.83 -5.14 7.41
CA LEU A 113 -4.48 -6.10 6.51
C LEU A 113 -4.78 -7.42 7.22
N PHE A 114 -3.83 -7.87 8.04
CA PHE A 114 -3.96 -9.13 8.75
C PHE A 114 -3.17 -9.05 10.07
N THR A 115 -3.83 -8.61 11.15
CA THR A 115 -3.22 -8.58 12.49
C THR A 115 -3.60 -9.83 13.30
N THR A 116 -4.84 -10.30 13.15
CA THR A 116 -5.37 -11.41 13.95
C THR A 116 -6.18 -12.38 13.09
N PRO A 117 -6.24 -13.67 13.47
CA PRO A 117 -7.04 -14.67 12.74
C PRO A 117 -8.53 -14.28 12.62
N ASN A 118 -9.06 -13.51 13.58
CA ASN A 118 -10.48 -13.15 13.65
C ASN A 118 -10.85 -11.86 12.91
N GLN A 119 -9.90 -11.20 12.24
CA GLN A 119 -10.12 -9.91 11.59
C GLN A 119 -11.23 -9.95 10.53
N TYR A 120 -11.47 -11.11 9.92
CA TYR A 120 -12.51 -11.32 8.91
C TYR A 120 -13.76 -12.05 9.46
N SER A 121 -13.92 -12.13 10.79
CA SER A 121 -15.00 -12.90 11.46
C SER A 121 -16.41 -12.43 11.13
N SER A 122 -16.62 -11.11 10.99
CA SER A 122 -17.96 -10.55 10.79
C SER A 122 -18.61 -10.94 9.46
N CYS A 123 -17.82 -11.09 8.40
CA CYS A 123 -18.34 -11.26 7.04
C CYS A 123 -17.72 -12.42 6.27
N GLY A 124 -16.66 -13.02 6.79
CA GLY A 124 -15.98 -14.11 6.13
C GLY A 124 -15.12 -13.66 4.95
N LEU A 125 -13.96 -14.29 4.78
CA LEU A 125 -13.12 -14.16 3.60
C LEU A 125 -13.08 -15.49 2.86
N LYS A 126 -13.70 -15.56 1.69
CA LYS A 126 -13.79 -16.73 0.82
C LYS A 126 -12.46 -16.97 0.12
N ILE A 127 -11.94 -18.19 0.24
CA ILE A 127 -10.71 -18.65 -0.38
C ILE A 127 -11.02 -19.96 -1.12
N LYS A 128 -10.58 -20.07 -2.38
CA LYS A 128 -10.78 -21.27 -3.19
C LYS A 128 -9.78 -22.38 -2.82
N GLN A 129 -10.25 -23.61 -2.66
CA GLN A 129 -9.43 -24.81 -2.39
C GLN A 129 -8.97 -25.53 -3.67
N ALA A 130 -8.10 -26.53 -3.48
CA ALA A 130 -7.39 -27.24 -4.54
C ALA A 130 -8.29 -28.05 -5.46
N ASP A 131 -9.35 -28.59 -4.89
CA ASP A 131 -10.52 -28.93 -5.63
C ASP A 131 -11.32 -27.65 -5.89
N ALA A 132 -11.25 -27.12 -7.10
CA ALA A 132 -11.85 -25.84 -7.49
C ALA A 132 -13.37 -25.67 -7.19
N SER A 133 -14.02 -26.70 -6.65
CA SER A 133 -15.40 -26.81 -6.20
C SER A 133 -15.64 -26.43 -4.73
N THR A 134 -14.62 -26.27 -3.87
CA THR A 134 -14.85 -25.90 -2.46
C THR A 134 -14.22 -24.56 -2.07
N PHE A 135 -14.91 -23.82 -1.20
CA PHE A 135 -14.45 -22.56 -0.62
C PHE A 135 -14.26 -22.73 0.89
N VAL A 136 -13.14 -22.22 1.41
CA VAL A 136 -12.95 -21.97 2.84
C VAL A 136 -13.33 -20.54 3.13
N VAL A 137 -14.09 -20.32 4.19
CA VAL A 137 -14.40 -18.98 4.69
C VAL A 137 -13.55 -18.72 5.93
N LEU A 138 -12.70 -17.69 5.89
CA LEU A 138 -11.93 -17.27 7.06
C LEU A 138 -12.69 -16.24 7.90
N PRO A 139 -12.58 -16.30 9.24
CA PRO A 139 -11.97 -17.36 10.03
C PRO A 139 -12.80 -18.64 9.95
N GLY A 140 -12.15 -19.72 9.52
CA GLY A 140 -12.69 -21.06 9.50
C GLY A 140 -11.83 -21.93 10.39
N ILE A 141 -12.40 -23.01 10.93
CA ILE A 141 -11.61 -24.05 11.59
C ILE A 141 -10.68 -24.62 10.52
N ILE A 142 -9.40 -24.27 10.56
CA ILE A 142 -8.39 -24.96 9.77
C ILE A 142 -8.26 -26.33 10.42
N GLU A 143 -8.76 -27.36 9.75
CA GLU A 143 -8.71 -28.74 10.25
C GLU A 143 -7.28 -29.16 10.62
N PRO A 144 -7.11 -30.01 11.64
CA PRO A 144 -5.79 -30.48 12.07
C PRO A 144 -5.15 -31.31 10.96
N GLY A 145 -4.26 -30.67 10.18
CA GLY A 145 -3.65 -31.24 8.97
C GLY A 145 -3.66 -30.29 7.77
N GLY A 146 -4.47 -29.23 7.80
CA GLY A 146 -4.49 -28.17 6.79
C GLY A 146 -3.22 -27.34 6.82
N THR A 147 -2.46 -27.37 5.72
CA THR A 147 -1.20 -26.62 5.56
C THR A 147 -1.38 -25.12 5.82
N LYS A 148 -0.62 -24.63 6.81
CA LYS A 148 -0.35 -23.23 7.17
C LYS A 148 -1.58 -22.31 7.19
N SER A 149 -2.18 -22.26 8.37
CA SER A 149 -2.82 -21.06 8.90
C SER A 149 -2.07 -19.81 8.45
N LEU A 150 -2.79 -18.79 7.99
CA LEU A 150 -2.21 -17.50 7.67
C LEU A 150 -1.57 -16.97 8.96
N VAL A 151 -0.26 -17.17 9.12
CA VAL A 151 0.50 -16.89 10.35
C VAL A 151 1.18 -15.52 10.31
N SER A 152 1.28 -14.91 9.12
CA SER A 152 1.86 -13.57 8.93
C SER A 152 1.20 -12.85 7.77
N VAL A 153 1.40 -11.53 7.71
CA VAL A 153 0.89 -10.70 6.60
C VAL A 153 1.55 -11.10 5.29
N GLU A 154 2.84 -11.41 5.27
CA GLU A 154 3.57 -11.82 4.08
C GLU A 154 2.97 -13.11 3.51
N ALA A 155 2.62 -14.06 4.38
CA ALA A 155 1.94 -15.30 4.00
C ALA A 155 0.52 -15.03 3.49
N PHE A 156 -0.17 -14.01 4.01
CA PHE A 156 -1.48 -13.55 3.52
C PHE A 156 -1.35 -12.93 2.12
N VAL A 157 -0.60 -11.84 1.94
CA VAL A 157 -0.56 -11.11 0.66
C VAL A 157 0.14 -11.88 -0.47
N ASN A 158 0.98 -12.86 -0.13
CA ASN A 158 1.61 -13.76 -1.09
C ASN A 158 1.05 -15.17 -1.03
N TRP A 159 -0.15 -15.37 -0.46
CA TRP A 159 -0.78 -16.68 -0.42
C TRP A 159 -0.94 -17.19 -1.85
N ASN A 160 -0.20 -18.26 -2.16
CA ASN A 160 -0.33 -18.99 -3.41
C ASN A 160 -1.34 -20.09 -3.19
N GLY A 161 -2.54 -19.82 -3.64
CA GLY A 161 -3.62 -20.76 -3.63
C GLY A 161 -3.39 -21.93 -4.57
N PRO A 162 -4.30 -22.89 -4.48
CA PRO A 162 -4.32 -23.96 -5.44
C PRO A 162 -4.47 -23.47 -6.89
N LEU A 163 -3.85 -24.18 -7.82
CA LEU A 163 -3.74 -23.78 -9.23
C LEU A 163 -2.90 -22.51 -9.47
N ASN A 164 -2.01 -22.16 -8.53
CA ASN A 164 -1.21 -20.93 -8.56
C ASN A 164 -2.06 -19.65 -8.58
N ASP A 165 -3.21 -19.67 -7.90
CA ASP A 165 -4.07 -18.50 -7.78
C ASP A 165 -3.63 -17.62 -6.61
N TYR A 166 -3.46 -16.32 -6.82
CA TYR A 166 -3.11 -15.35 -5.78
C TYR A 166 -4.35 -14.52 -5.41
N PRO A 167 -5.31 -15.07 -4.65
CA PRO A 167 -6.61 -14.44 -4.39
C PRO A 167 -6.52 -13.15 -3.59
N PHE A 168 -5.40 -12.87 -2.91
CA PHE A 168 -5.24 -11.62 -2.17
C PHE A 168 -4.42 -10.58 -2.95
N ARG A 169 -4.00 -10.91 -4.18
CA ARG A 169 -3.35 -9.96 -5.07
C ARG A 169 -4.38 -9.31 -6.01
N PRO A 170 -4.31 -7.98 -6.19
CA PRO A 170 -5.15 -7.29 -7.15
C PRO A 170 -4.91 -7.82 -8.57
N PRO A 171 -5.93 -7.90 -9.43
CA PRO A 171 -5.83 -8.49 -10.76
C PRO A 171 -4.70 -7.89 -11.63
N MET A 172 -4.47 -6.58 -11.51
CA MET A 172 -3.46 -5.83 -12.28
C MET A 172 -2.04 -5.91 -11.70
N LEU A 173 -1.86 -6.56 -10.54
CA LEU A 173 -0.59 -6.71 -9.84
C LEU A 173 -0.30 -8.18 -9.50
N ARG A 174 -1.00 -9.15 -10.12
CA ARG A 174 -0.87 -10.59 -9.79
C ARG A 174 0.52 -11.14 -10.08
N ASP A 175 1.19 -10.58 -11.08
CA ASP A 175 2.55 -10.91 -11.49
C ASP A 175 3.62 -10.32 -10.57
N MET A 176 3.25 -9.49 -9.59
CA MET A 176 4.17 -8.87 -8.65
C MET A 176 4.27 -9.65 -7.35
N ARG A 177 5.46 -9.63 -6.75
CA ARG A 177 5.68 -10.07 -5.36
C ARG A 177 5.38 -8.93 -4.40
N PHE A 178 4.64 -9.20 -3.33
CA PHE A 178 4.30 -8.19 -2.35
C PHE A 178 5.32 -8.27 -1.20
N ILE A 179 6.04 -7.18 -0.95
CA ILE A 179 7.09 -7.11 0.07
C ILE A 179 6.63 -6.18 1.18
N VAL A 180 6.68 -6.64 2.42
CA VAL A 180 6.47 -5.77 3.58
C VAL A 180 7.78 -5.03 3.86
N ALA A 181 7.74 -3.71 3.78
CA ALA A 181 8.88 -2.82 3.97
C ALA A 181 8.66 -1.91 5.19
N PRO A 182 9.73 -1.38 5.82
CA PRO A 182 9.59 -0.37 6.86
C PRO A 182 8.71 0.80 6.40
N ASP A 183 7.96 1.40 7.32
CA ASP A 183 7.12 2.56 7.00
C ASP A 183 7.98 3.71 6.45
N GLY A 184 7.52 4.32 5.35
CA GLY A 184 8.27 5.31 4.59
C GLY A 184 7.47 5.85 3.42
N THR A 185 8.13 6.58 2.53
CA THR A 185 7.52 7.15 1.32
C THR A 185 7.61 6.23 0.10
N ASP A 186 8.34 5.13 0.20
CA ASP A 186 8.62 4.17 -0.86
C ASP A 186 7.78 2.88 -0.73
N CYS A 187 6.71 2.94 0.05
CA CYS A 187 5.79 1.84 0.29
C CYS A 187 4.33 2.30 0.19
N PHE A 188 3.44 1.36 -0.12
CA PHE A 188 2.01 1.59 -0.25
C PHE A 188 1.32 1.52 1.12
N THR A 189 0.40 2.46 1.36
CA THR A 189 -0.52 2.48 2.51
C THR A 189 -1.92 2.93 2.07
N ASP A 190 -2.91 2.75 2.96
CA ASP A 190 -4.31 3.17 2.81
C ASP A 190 -4.52 4.67 2.52
N ALA A 191 -3.60 5.55 2.89
CA ALA A 191 -3.65 6.99 2.60
C ALA A 191 -3.06 7.39 1.22
N GLY A 192 -2.53 6.44 0.43
CA GLY A 192 -1.51 6.76 -0.60
C GLY A 192 -0.11 6.83 0.04
N SER A 193 0.98 6.96 -0.73
CA SER A 193 2.38 6.84 -0.23
C SER A 193 2.82 7.94 0.77
N ALA A 194 1.88 8.71 1.31
CA ALA A 194 2.08 9.74 2.32
C ALA A 194 1.83 9.20 3.73
N ALA A 195 2.78 8.46 4.30
CA ALA A 195 2.83 8.27 5.75
C ALA A 195 4.27 8.09 6.25
N ALA A 196 5.03 9.19 6.30
CA ALA A 196 6.17 9.30 7.18
C ALA A 196 5.99 10.54 8.06
N VAL A 197 5.16 10.42 9.11
CA VAL A 197 5.25 11.38 10.22
C VAL A 197 6.46 10.94 11.04
N SER A 198 7.65 11.41 10.67
CA SER A 198 8.85 11.18 11.46
C SER A 198 8.64 11.74 12.87
N ALA A 199 8.55 10.86 13.87
CA ALA A 199 8.54 11.25 15.30
C ALA A 199 9.76 12.11 15.70
N ALA A 200 10.82 12.12 14.89
CA ALA A 200 11.98 12.99 15.03
C ALA A 200 11.68 14.49 14.81
N ALA A 201 10.66 14.85 14.04
CA ALA A 201 10.33 16.27 13.76
C ALA A 201 9.68 16.98 14.96
N LEU A 202 9.06 16.23 15.89
CA LEU A 202 8.42 16.80 17.08
C LEU A 202 9.41 17.04 18.24
N LEU A 203 10.57 16.37 18.24
CA LEU A 203 11.60 16.57 19.29
C LEU A 203 12.46 17.81 19.06
N LEU A 204 12.62 18.28 17.81
CA LEU A 204 13.39 19.49 17.50
C LEU A 204 12.61 20.78 17.75
N ALA A 205 11.28 20.76 17.74
CA ALA A 205 10.46 21.93 18.10
C ALA A 205 10.37 22.17 19.63
N GLY A 206 10.63 21.15 20.45
CA GLY A 206 10.60 21.23 21.92
C GLY A 206 11.87 21.79 22.56
N LEU A 207 13.02 21.72 21.88
CA LEU A 207 14.29 22.22 22.41
C LEU A 207 14.55 23.70 22.10
N ALA A 208 13.86 24.27 21.09
CA ALA A 208 14.00 25.69 20.75
C ALA A 208 13.30 26.65 21.74
N SER A 209 12.34 26.15 22.53
CA SER A 209 11.54 26.98 23.45
C SER A 209 12.05 27.03 24.89
N VAL A 210 13.05 26.22 25.26
CA VAL A 210 13.66 26.24 26.61
C VAL A 210 14.84 27.23 26.71
N SER A 211 15.47 27.61 25.61
CA SER A 211 16.66 28.49 25.64
C SER A 211 16.39 29.99 25.77
N LEU A 212 15.12 30.45 25.71
CA LEU A 212 14.76 31.87 25.77
C LEU A 212 14.21 32.36 27.13
N ARG A 213 14.19 31.52 28.16
CA ARG A 213 13.66 31.86 29.50
C ARG A 213 14.71 32.06 30.60
N ARG A 214 15.97 32.29 30.25
CA ARG A 214 17.03 32.53 31.26
C ARG A 214 17.97 33.67 30.86
N SER A 215 17.43 34.87 30.76
CA SER A 215 18.19 36.13 30.86
C SER A 215 17.20 37.28 31.04
N GLY A 216 16.82 37.51 32.30
CA GLY A 216 15.99 38.61 32.78
C GLY A 216 16.13 38.64 34.30
#